data_AF-A0A2E8LD41-F1
#
_entry.id   AF-A0A2E8LD41-F1
#
_cell.length_a   1.000
_cell.length_b   1.000
_cell.length_c   1.000
_cell.angle_alpha   90.00
_cell.angle_beta   90.00
_cell.angle_gamma   90.00
#
_symmetry.space_group_name_H-M   'P 1'
#
loop_
_entity.id
_entity.type
_entity.pdbx_description
1 polymer ?
#
loop_
_entity_poly.entity_id
_entity_poly.type
_entity_poly.pdbx_seq_one_letter_code
_entity_poly.pdbx_strand_id
1 'polypeptide(L)'
;HWVADADIVIAASDAQFFDPHVSVGQVVAIEAIGLMKKMPVEAVMRMAFMGKYERMDAARALELGMISEIVDPPERLRERAQELGETIAKNSPAAMAATKKALWGALEHGLTDACKAGAQHLVSMWGHPDQNEGPMAFAEKRDPNWKPLS
;
A
#
# COMPACT_ATOMS: atom_id res chain seq x y z
N HIS A 1 11.54 -6.56 4.05
CA HIS A 1 11.34 -5.10 4.28
C HIS A 1 10.41 -4.49 3.22
N TRP A 2 10.83 -4.26 1.96
CA TRP A 2 10.14 -3.33 1.05
C TRP A 2 8.68 -3.69 0.71
N VAL A 3 8.33 -4.99 0.63
CA VAL A 3 6.96 -5.45 0.37
C VAL A 3 6.03 -5.22 1.57
N ALA A 4 6.52 -5.41 2.79
CA ALA A 4 5.75 -5.19 4.01
C ALA A 4 5.47 -3.70 4.23
N ASP A 5 6.43 -2.85 3.89
CA ASP A 5 6.40 -1.41 4.22
C ASP A 5 5.71 -0.54 3.15
N ALA A 6 5.61 -1.01 1.90
CA ALA A 6 4.97 -0.27 0.82
C ALA A 6 3.44 -0.26 0.91
N ASP A 7 2.78 0.85 0.54
CA ASP A 7 1.31 0.92 0.52
C ASP A 7 0.70 0.07 -0.62
N ILE A 8 1.39 0.01 -1.77
CA ILE A 8 0.99 -0.72 -2.97
C ILE A 8 2.21 -1.51 -3.46
N VAL A 9 2.01 -2.79 -3.79
CA VAL A 9 3.09 -3.66 -4.29
C VAL A 9 2.64 -4.30 -5.59
N ILE A 10 3.45 -4.13 -6.63
CA ILE A 10 3.34 -4.85 -7.90
C ILE A 10 4.60 -5.68 -8.10
N ALA A 11 4.51 -6.77 -8.85
CA ALA A 11 5.65 -7.66 -9.09
C ALA A 11 5.69 -8.16 -10.52
N ALA A 12 6.89 -8.48 -11.01
CA ALA A 12 7.06 -9.18 -12.28
C ALA A 12 6.48 -10.61 -12.20
N SER A 13 6.09 -11.16 -13.35
CA SER A 13 5.56 -12.52 -13.47
C SER A 13 6.54 -13.62 -12.99
N ASP A 14 7.84 -13.35 -13.02
CA ASP A 14 8.90 -14.26 -12.57
C ASP A 14 9.39 -13.99 -11.13
N ALA A 15 8.75 -13.06 -10.40
CA ALA A 15 9.12 -12.74 -9.02
C ALA A 15 8.93 -13.94 -8.06
N GLN A 16 9.81 -14.02 -7.07
CA GLN A 16 9.80 -15.05 -6.04
C GLN A 16 9.97 -14.40 -4.66
N PHE A 17 9.16 -14.82 -3.69
CA PHE A 17 9.12 -14.28 -2.33
C PHE A 17 9.43 -15.38 -1.31
N PHE A 18 10.26 -15.07 -0.33
CA PHE A 18 10.58 -15.96 0.80
C PHE A 18 11.22 -15.15 1.92
N ASP A 19 11.19 -15.67 3.14
CA ASP A 19 11.86 -15.06 4.30
C ASP A 19 12.98 -15.99 4.79
N PRO A 20 14.26 -15.63 4.66
CA PRO A 20 15.36 -16.51 5.07
C PRO A 20 15.78 -16.37 6.54
N HIS A 21 15.18 -15.46 7.34
CA HIS A 21 15.73 -15.08 8.64
C HIS A 21 15.92 -16.28 9.57
N VAL A 22 14.88 -17.13 9.70
CA VAL A 22 14.94 -18.30 10.59
C VAL A 22 15.98 -19.33 10.15
N SER A 23 16.28 -19.40 8.85
CA SER A 23 17.31 -20.30 8.30
C SER A 23 18.73 -19.86 8.65
N VAL A 24 18.91 -18.63 9.10
CA VAL A 24 20.21 -18.07 9.53
C VAL A 24 20.21 -17.67 11.01
N GLY A 25 19.27 -18.20 11.80
CA GLY A 25 19.18 -17.95 13.24
C GLY A 25 18.74 -16.52 13.60
N GLN A 26 18.07 -15.82 12.68
CA GLN A 26 17.52 -14.49 12.90
C GLN A 26 16.00 -14.55 13.04
N VAL A 27 15.45 -13.56 13.75
CA VAL A 27 14.00 -13.38 13.90
C VAL A 27 13.51 -12.39 12.86
N VAL A 28 12.43 -12.75 12.15
CA VAL A 28 11.61 -11.80 11.42
C VAL A 28 10.48 -11.33 12.35
N ALA A 29 10.38 -10.02 12.56
CA ALA A 29 9.39 -9.46 13.47
C ALA A 29 8.59 -8.34 12.79
N ILE A 30 9.21 -7.17 12.62
CA ILE A 30 8.55 -5.94 12.15
C ILE A 30 7.86 -6.18 10.80
N GLU A 31 8.56 -6.84 9.87
CA GLU A 31 8.09 -7.10 8.51
C GLU A 31 6.97 -8.13 8.48
N ALA A 32 7.09 -9.19 9.29
CA ALA A 32 6.07 -10.23 9.39
C ALA A 32 4.79 -9.69 10.06
N ILE A 33 4.92 -8.85 11.09
CA ILE A 33 3.80 -8.16 11.73
C ILE A 33 3.09 -7.26 10.71
N GLY A 34 3.85 -6.52 9.90
CA GLY A 34 3.29 -5.72 8.80
C GLY A 34 2.55 -6.57 7.76
N LEU A 35 3.14 -7.70 7.33
CA LEU A 35 2.50 -8.61 6.37
C LEU A 35 1.22 -9.27 6.91
N MET A 36 1.13 -9.52 8.23
CA MET A 36 -0.11 -10.03 8.84
C MET A 36 -1.30 -9.08 8.70
N LYS A 37 -1.07 -7.80 8.39
CA LYS A 37 -2.14 -6.83 8.07
C LYS A 37 -2.57 -6.87 6.61
N LYS A 38 -1.80 -7.53 5.72
CA LYS A 38 -2.03 -7.60 4.27
C LYS A 38 -2.48 -8.98 3.79
N MET A 39 -1.97 -10.04 4.44
CA MET A 39 -2.12 -11.43 4.02
C MET A 39 -2.78 -12.30 5.10
N PRO A 40 -3.34 -13.46 4.74
CA PRO A 40 -3.75 -14.47 5.71
C PRO A 40 -2.60 -14.84 6.65
N VAL A 41 -2.86 -14.85 7.96
CA VAL A 41 -1.84 -15.10 8.99
C VAL A 41 -1.08 -16.41 8.78
N GLU A 42 -1.76 -17.47 8.34
CA GLU A 42 -1.15 -18.79 8.08
C GLU A 42 -0.12 -18.74 6.94
N ALA A 43 -0.39 -17.97 5.88
CA ALA A 43 0.56 -17.80 4.79
C ALA A 43 1.83 -17.04 5.23
N VAL A 44 1.68 -16.02 6.08
CA VAL A 44 2.82 -15.29 6.66
C VAL A 44 3.65 -16.22 7.55
N MET A 45 2.99 -17.00 8.42
CA MET A 45 3.68 -17.97 9.29
C MET A 45 4.41 -19.05 8.48
N ARG A 46 3.79 -19.59 7.44
CA ARG A 46 4.43 -20.58 6.56
C ARG A 46 5.67 -20.00 5.90
N MET A 47 5.57 -18.82 5.29
CA MET A 47 6.74 -18.18 4.67
C MET A 47 7.86 -17.92 5.69
N ALA A 48 7.53 -17.45 6.89
CA ALA A 48 8.50 -17.19 7.95
C ALA A 48 9.15 -18.47 8.49
N PHE A 49 8.39 -19.55 8.72
CA PHE A 49 8.89 -20.79 9.32
C PHE A 49 9.61 -21.70 8.33
N MET A 50 9.20 -21.69 7.07
CA MET A 50 9.84 -22.49 6.03
C MET A 50 11.20 -21.92 5.61
N GLY A 51 11.50 -20.68 5.97
CA GLY A 51 12.82 -20.11 5.78
C GLY A 51 13.20 -20.03 4.31
N LYS A 52 14.49 -20.28 4.00
CA LYS A 52 15.01 -20.31 2.63
C LYS A 52 14.52 -21.50 1.77
N TYR A 53 13.76 -22.43 2.34
CA TYR A 53 13.42 -23.71 1.72
C TYR A 53 12.12 -23.68 0.91
N GLU A 54 11.30 -22.65 1.06
CA GLU A 54 10.08 -22.45 0.27
C GLU A 54 10.10 -21.07 -0.38
N ARG A 55 9.74 -21.02 -1.67
CA ARG A 55 9.59 -19.79 -2.44
C ARG A 55 8.16 -19.70 -2.94
N MET A 56 7.53 -18.56 -2.72
CA MET A 56 6.22 -18.21 -3.23
C MET A 56 6.39 -17.49 -4.56
N ASP A 57 5.70 -17.94 -5.60
CA ASP A 57 5.69 -17.26 -6.90
C ASP A 57 4.74 -16.04 -6.91
N ALA A 58 4.81 -15.25 -7.97
CA ALA A 58 3.97 -14.06 -8.13
C ALA A 58 2.46 -14.37 -8.13
N ALA A 59 2.05 -15.50 -8.73
CA ALA A 59 0.65 -15.91 -8.79
C ALA A 59 0.07 -16.18 -7.39
N ARG A 60 0.80 -16.95 -6.57
CA ARG A 60 0.43 -17.22 -5.19
C ARG A 60 0.49 -15.97 -4.32
N ALA A 61 1.47 -15.09 -4.55
CA ALA A 61 1.57 -13.81 -3.86
C ALA A 61 0.35 -12.90 -4.15
N LEU A 62 -0.14 -12.88 -5.40
CA LEU A 62 -1.35 -12.15 -5.78
C LEU A 62 -2.59 -12.75 -5.12
N GLU A 63 -2.74 -14.08 -5.16
CA GLU A 63 -3.87 -14.80 -4.55
C GLU A 63 -3.99 -14.51 -3.05
N LEU A 64 -2.84 -14.40 -2.37
CA LEU A 64 -2.77 -14.13 -0.93
C LEU A 64 -2.85 -12.65 -0.56
N GLY A 65 -2.96 -11.74 -1.55
CA GLY A 65 -3.01 -10.29 -1.32
C GLY A 65 -1.67 -9.67 -0.91
N MET A 66 -0.55 -10.38 -1.08
CA MET A 66 0.79 -9.84 -0.83
C MET A 66 1.18 -8.76 -1.84
N ILE A 67 0.71 -8.93 -3.08
CA ILE A 67 0.84 -7.98 -4.19
C ILE A 67 -0.53 -7.71 -4.79
N SER A 68 -0.70 -6.58 -5.47
CA SER A 68 -1.96 -6.18 -6.09
C SER A 68 -1.99 -6.34 -7.61
N GLU A 69 -0.84 -6.52 -8.26
CA GLU A 69 -0.73 -6.65 -9.72
C GLU A 69 0.50 -7.50 -10.08
N ILE A 70 0.34 -8.36 -11.08
CA ILE A 70 1.44 -9.07 -11.75
C ILE A 70 1.69 -8.39 -13.09
N VAL A 71 2.94 -8.03 -13.35
CA VAL A 71 3.37 -7.40 -14.59
C VAL A 71 4.08 -8.41 -15.46
N ASP A 72 3.56 -8.60 -16.67
CA ASP A 72 4.13 -9.45 -17.71
C ASP A 72 4.17 -8.67 -19.04
N PRO A 73 5.31 -8.63 -19.76
CA PRO A 73 6.57 -9.29 -19.43
C PRO A 73 7.36 -8.57 -18.31
N PRO A 74 8.25 -9.26 -17.56
CA PRO A 74 8.96 -8.73 -16.38
C PRO A 74 9.66 -7.38 -16.57
N GLU A 75 10.21 -7.13 -17.75
CA GLU A 75 10.92 -5.89 -18.09
C GLU A 75 10.04 -4.64 -18.02
N ARG A 76 8.71 -4.78 -18.09
CA ARG A 76 7.77 -3.65 -17.97
C ARG A 76 7.49 -3.23 -16.53
N LEU A 77 7.97 -3.98 -15.53
CA LEU A 77 7.69 -3.71 -14.12
C LEU A 77 8.02 -2.26 -13.71
N ARG A 78 9.17 -1.74 -14.17
CA ARG A 78 9.59 -0.36 -13.83
C ARG A 78 8.72 0.70 -14.48
N GLU A 79 8.41 0.54 -15.76
CA GLU A 79 7.50 1.43 -16.48
C GLU A 79 6.14 1.46 -15.78
N ARG A 80 5.61 0.27 -15.45
CA ARG A 80 4.31 0.14 -14.80
C ARG A 80 4.27 0.76 -13.41
N ALA A 81 5.33 0.59 -12.61
CA ALA A 81 5.46 1.23 -11.30
C ALA A 81 5.44 2.77 -11.42
N GLN A 82 6.13 3.31 -12.43
CA GLN A 82 6.16 4.75 -12.71
C GLN A 82 4.76 5.26 -13.12
N GLU A 83 4.08 4.58 -14.04
CA GLU A 83 2.71 4.94 -14.44
C GLU A 83 1.73 4.98 -13.26
N LEU A 84 1.83 4.00 -12.35
CA LEU A 84 1.02 3.98 -11.12
C LEU A 84 1.34 5.18 -10.23
N GLY A 85 2.62 5.47 -10.00
CA GLY A 85 3.05 6.62 -9.22
C GLY A 85 2.56 7.95 -9.81
N GLU A 86 2.69 8.12 -11.12
CA GLU A 86 2.21 9.31 -11.84
C GLU A 86 0.68 9.44 -11.78
N THR A 87 -0.04 8.33 -11.87
CA THR A 87 -1.50 8.31 -11.74
C THR A 87 -1.93 8.70 -10.33
N ILE A 88 -1.24 8.22 -9.30
CA ILE A 88 -1.49 8.60 -7.91
C ILE A 88 -1.20 10.10 -7.72
N ALA A 89 -0.09 10.60 -8.28
CA ALA A 89 0.33 11.99 -8.18
C ALA A 89 -0.64 13.00 -8.85
N LYS A 90 -1.58 12.54 -9.69
CA LYS A 90 -2.66 13.38 -10.25
C LYS A 90 -3.73 13.76 -9.23
N ASN A 91 -3.74 13.18 -8.02
CA ASN A 91 -4.74 13.47 -6.99
C ASN A 91 -4.28 14.56 -6.03
N SER A 92 -5.22 15.13 -5.25
CA SER A 92 -4.91 16.14 -4.23
C SER A 92 -3.89 15.60 -3.22
N PRO A 93 -2.71 16.22 -3.07
CA PRO A 93 -1.68 15.76 -2.14
C PRO A 93 -2.14 15.90 -0.68
N ALA A 94 -2.88 16.96 -0.34
CA ALA A 94 -3.46 17.16 0.98
C ALA A 94 -4.48 16.06 1.33
N ALA A 95 -5.39 15.75 0.40
CA ALA A 95 -6.38 14.68 0.60
C ALA A 95 -5.71 13.29 0.70
N MET A 96 -4.71 13.01 -0.13
CA MET A 96 -3.94 11.76 -0.05
C MET A 96 -3.21 11.62 1.30
N ALA A 97 -2.58 12.69 1.79
CA ALA A 97 -1.88 12.66 3.08
C ALA A 97 -2.84 12.43 4.26
N ALA A 98 -3.99 13.10 4.28
CA ALA A 98 -5.03 12.88 5.29
C ALA A 98 -5.60 11.45 5.21
N THR A 99 -5.84 10.95 4.00
CA THR A 99 -6.35 9.59 3.76
C THR A 99 -5.35 8.55 4.25
N LYS A 100 -4.06 8.69 3.90
CA LYS A 100 -3.00 7.77 4.33
C LYS A 100 -2.90 7.70 5.85
N LYS A 101 -2.95 8.84 6.54
CA LYS A 101 -2.95 8.90 8.02
C LYS A 101 -4.16 8.17 8.62
N ALA A 102 -5.36 8.40 8.08
CA ALA A 102 -6.57 7.74 8.56
C ALA A 102 -6.51 6.21 8.39
N LEU A 103 -6.07 5.72 7.22
CA LEU A 103 -5.98 4.29 6.93
C LEU A 103 -4.91 3.59 7.78
N TRP A 104 -3.71 4.16 7.87
CA TRP A 104 -2.65 3.60 8.72
C TRP A 104 -3.04 3.64 10.20
N GLY A 105 -3.64 4.72 10.68
CA GLY A 105 -4.15 4.79 12.06
C GLY A 105 -5.21 3.75 12.36
N ALA A 106 -6.05 3.38 11.38
CA ALA A 106 -7.05 2.34 11.55
C ALA A 106 -6.47 0.93 11.74
N LEU A 107 -5.22 0.70 11.33
CA LEU A 107 -4.53 -0.60 11.56
C LEU A 107 -4.08 -0.78 13.01
N GLU A 108 -3.94 0.33 13.75
CA GLU A 108 -3.45 0.39 15.14
C GLU A 108 -4.58 0.47 16.18
N HIS A 109 -5.78 0.90 15.77
CA HIS A 109 -6.90 1.15 16.65
C HIS A 109 -8.08 0.19 16.42
N GLY A 110 -8.90 0.00 17.45
CA GLY A 110 -10.23 -0.61 17.28
C GLY A 110 -11.12 0.30 16.43
N LEU A 111 -12.11 -0.29 15.73
CA LEU A 111 -12.98 0.38 14.76
C LEU A 111 -13.54 1.72 15.28
N THR A 112 -14.05 1.74 16.51
CA THR A 112 -14.65 2.96 17.09
C THR A 112 -13.65 4.11 17.20
N ASP A 113 -12.45 3.86 17.69
CA ASP A 113 -11.43 4.90 17.85
C ASP A 113 -10.80 5.28 16.52
N ALA A 114 -10.64 4.32 15.60
CA ALA A 114 -10.25 4.57 14.22
C ALA A 114 -11.24 5.51 13.51
N CYS A 115 -12.55 5.30 13.66
CA CYS A 115 -13.57 6.18 13.08
C CYS A 115 -13.51 7.59 13.68
N LYS A 116 -13.29 7.73 15.00
CA LYS A 116 -13.15 9.04 15.66
C LYS A 116 -11.93 9.79 15.15
N ALA A 117 -10.77 9.13 15.08
CA ALA A 117 -9.54 9.71 14.54
C ALA A 117 -9.68 10.06 13.04
N GLY A 118 -10.27 9.17 12.25
CA GLY A 118 -10.55 9.39 10.83
C GLY A 118 -11.47 10.59 10.59
N ALA A 119 -12.48 10.80 11.45
CA ALA A 119 -13.34 11.97 11.38
C ALA A 119 -12.57 13.28 11.60
N GLN A 120 -11.54 13.29 12.45
CA GLN A 120 -10.69 14.47 12.64
C GLN A 120 -9.89 14.80 11.37
N HIS A 121 -9.37 13.79 10.66
CA HIS A 121 -8.73 14.00 9.36
C HIS A 121 -9.70 14.55 8.30
N LEU A 122 -10.93 14.04 8.27
CA LEU A 122 -11.98 14.56 7.38
C LEU A 122 -12.30 16.02 7.69
N VAL A 123 -12.56 16.35 8.96
CA VAL A 123 -12.87 17.72 9.40
C VAL A 123 -11.70 18.67 9.13
N SER A 124 -10.46 18.21 9.25
CA SER A 124 -9.27 19.04 8.94
C SER A 124 -9.19 19.47 7.48
N MET A 125 -9.86 18.75 6.57
CA MET A 125 -9.94 19.12 5.16
C MET A 125 -11.06 20.13 4.86
N TRP A 126 -12.01 20.37 5.78
CA TRP A 126 -13.11 21.30 5.56
C TRP A 126 -12.62 22.72 5.31
N GLY A 127 -13.03 23.28 4.17
CA GLY A 127 -12.61 24.60 3.72
C GLY A 127 -11.24 24.63 3.04
N HIS A 128 -10.56 23.49 2.89
CA HIS A 128 -9.34 23.41 2.10
C HIS A 128 -9.65 23.69 0.61
N PRO A 129 -8.83 24.49 -0.12
CA PRO A 129 -9.10 24.85 -1.50
C PRO A 129 -9.37 23.67 -2.44
N ASP A 130 -8.66 22.56 -2.25
CA ASP A 130 -8.83 21.34 -3.06
C ASP A 130 -10.26 20.74 -2.95
N GLN A 131 -11.00 21.00 -1.86
CA GLN A 131 -12.39 20.54 -1.74
C GLN A 131 -13.35 21.28 -2.68
N ASN A 132 -12.99 22.49 -3.10
CA ASN A 132 -13.76 23.24 -4.11
C ASN A 132 -13.23 22.94 -5.51
N GLU A 133 -11.90 22.93 -5.66
CA GLU A 133 -11.24 22.73 -6.95
C GLU A 133 -11.51 21.35 -7.55
N GLY A 134 -11.45 20.28 -6.76
CA GLY A 134 -11.62 18.91 -7.26
C GLY A 134 -12.99 18.68 -7.91
N PRO A 135 -14.10 18.93 -7.20
CA PRO A 135 -15.44 18.81 -7.79
C PRO A 135 -15.67 19.73 -8.99
N MET A 136 -15.13 20.95 -8.96
CA MET A 136 -15.25 21.91 -10.06
C MET A 136 -14.50 21.42 -11.32
N ALA A 137 -13.23 21.03 -11.18
CA ALA A 137 -12.43 20.49 -12.27
C ALA A 137 -13.06 19.23 -12.87
N PHE A 138 -13.61 18.35 -12.03
CA PHE A 138 -14.34 17.16 -12.46
C PHE A 138 -15.60 17.52 -13.27
N ALA A 139 -16.40 18.47 -12.80
CA ALA A 139 -17.60 18.94 -13.51
C ALA A 139 -17.25 19.60 -14.85
N GLU A 140 -16.14 20.34 -14.90
CA GLU A 140 -15.63 21.05 -16.09
C GLU A 140 -14.81 20.16 -17.03
N LYS A 141 -14.57 18.88 -16.68
CA LYS A 141 -13.76 17.92 -17.45
C LYS A 141 -12.35 18.43 -17.76
N ARG A 142 -11.73 19.10 -16.80
CA ARG A 142 -10.34 19.57 -16.89
C ARG A 142 -9.50 18.97 -15.77
N ASP A 143 -8.19 19.06 -15.92
CA ASP A 143 -7.30 18.69 -14.83
C ASP A 143 -7.41 19.68 -13.66
N PRO A 144 -7.41 19.18 -12.42
CA PRO A 144 -7.45 20.01 -11.22
C PRO A 144 -6.09 20.67 -10.93
N ASN A 145 -6.13 21.91 -10.44
CA ASN A 145 -4.96 22.64 -9.95
C ASN A 145 -4.85 22.51 -8.43
N TRP A 146 -4.23 21.42 -7.98
CA TRP A 146 -4.07 21.15 -6.55
C TRP A 146 -3.11 22.09 -5.86
N LYS A 147 -3.40 22.41 -4.59
CA LYS A 147 -2.43 23.09 -3.74
C LYS A 147 -1.27 22.15 -3.38
N PRO A 148 -0.02 22.67 -3.30
CA PRO A 148 1.11 21.87 -2.82
C PRO A 148 0.88 21.47 -1.36
N LEU A 149 1.53 20.40 -0.92
CA LEU A 149 1.55 19.99 0.48
C LEU A 149 2.38 21.01 1.28
N SER A 150 1.74 22.01 1.88
CA SER A 150 2.39 23.02 2.74
C SER A 150 2.43 22.60 4.20
#